data_AF-A0A957FIH9-F1
#
_entry.id   AF-A0A957FIH9-F1
#
_cell.length_a   1.000
_cell.length_b   1.000
_cell.length_c   1.000
_cell.angle_alpha   90.00
_cell.angle_beta   90.00
_cell.angle_gamma   90.00
#
_symmetry.space_group_name_H-M   'P 1'
#
loop_
_entity.id
_entity.type
_entity.pdbx_description
1 polymer ?
#
loop_
_entity_poly.entity_id
_entity_poly.type
_entity_poly.pdbx_seq_one_letter_code
_entity_poly.pdbx_strand_id
1 'polypeptide(L)'
;MQALKSRFNYLFRSTRGLALVAISVVALITAVWGTLSGPMVEWGVRDITVNLLGMKMVQADREGRIIMLYHTIAMTVVAIEVYFMTEILPMKRYEQVLINATITVGYLTAVIFGLFFGYFGQNFAFHGLFLVGQSLVFFSGILLAAALWPWRKEYRLAPDSPYAHTKSGVDLLRAAFFTMAVATLVSAMWGAVTGSFWANGHETFLGEDLIRMPHKSLLQKAIIGHLHIMVTLVAVGITLIVGKWLDFKGKLQQWAMYLMIFGTIVTTFGALSVVWLEWAHTTIYVGSTFIMLSALLYVIYSWDKLIKDRIAEQGIAKPNFFQKLAALVHDPLKFGSGWQMVFM
;
A
#
# COMPACT_ATOMS: atom_id res chain seq x y z
N MET A 1 -23.93 25.60 -12.65
CA MET A 1 -22.52 25.65 -13.08
C MET A 1 -21.51 25.74 -11.91
N GLN A 2 -21.71 26.59 -10.90
CA GLN A 2 -20.77 26.72 -9.77
C GLN A 2 -20.59 25.42 -8.94
N ALA A 3 -21.66 24.66 -8.73
CA ALA A 3 -21.61 23.36 -8.03
C ALA A 3 -20.82 22.28 -8.79
N LEU A 4 -20.86 22.29 -10.13
CA LEU A 4 -20.04 21.36 -10.93
C LEU A 4 -18.56 21.74 -10.85
N LYS A 5 -18.26 23.04 -10.91
CA LYS A 5 -16.89 23.55 -10.75
C LYS A 5 -16.32 23.23 -9.37
N SER A 6 -17.10 23.34 -8.30
CA SER A 6 -16.63 23.00 -6.96
C SER A 6 -16.35 21.51 -6.80
N ARG A 7 -17.23 20.64 -7.32
CA ARG A 7 -17.02 19.19 -7.34
C ARG A 7 -15.79 18.80 -8.17
N PHE A 8 -15.62 19.39 -9.35
CA PHE A 8 -14.45 19.15 -10.19
C PHE A 8 -13.15 19.57 -9.47
N ASN A 9 -13.14 20.77 -8.88
CA ASN A 9 -12.00 21.24 -8.09
C ASN A 9 -11.71 20.31 -6.89
N TYR A 10 -12.74 19.83 -6.20
CA TYR A 10 -12.56 18.87 -5.11
C TYR A 10 -11.91 17.59 -5.61
N LEU A 11 -12.52 16.92 -6.60
CA LEU A 11 -12.10 15.61 -7.11
C LEU A 11 -10.68 15.63 -7.68
N PHE A 12 -10.28 16.70 -8.37
CA PHE A 12 -9.03 16.73 -9.13
C PHE A 12 -7.96 17.67 -8.58
N ARG A 13 -8.25 18.47 -7.54
CA ARG A 13 -7.28 19.42 -6.96
C ARG A 13 -7.10 19.32 -5.45
N SER A 14 -7.92 18.52 -4.78
CA SER A 14 -7.74 18.20 -3.36
C SER A 14 -7.22 16.78 -3.19
N THR A 15 -6.34 16.56 -2.22
CA THR A 15 -5.76 15.25 -1.94
C THR A 15 -6.82 14.20 -1.59
N ARG A 16 -7.86 14.62 -0.83
CA ARG A 16 -9.02 13.79 -0.48
C ARG A 16 -9.85 13.41 -1.69
N GLY A 17 -10.03 14.34 -2.63
CA GLY A 17 -10.71 14.07 -3.90
C GLY A 17 -9.94 13.09 -4.77
N LEU A 18 -8.61 13.25 -4.88
CA LEU A 18 -7.75 12.32 -5.61
C LEU A 18 -7.82 10.91 -5.01
N ALA A 19 -7.76 10.79 -3.67
CA ALA A 19 -7.94 9.52 -2.98
C ALA A 19 -9.32 8.91 -3.25
N LEU A 20 -10.40 9.70 -3.23
CA LEU A 20 -11.75 9.23 -3.54
C LEU A 20 -11.86 8.72 -4.99
N VAL A 21 -11.28 9.43 -5.95
CA VAL A 21 -11.26 8.99 -7.35
C VAL A 21 -10.49 7.67 -7.48
N ALA A 22 -9.32 7.55 -6.87
CA ALA A 22 -8.52 6.33 -6.92
C ALA A 22 -9.24 5.14 -6.25
N ILE A 23 -9.87 5.34 -5.08
CA ILE A 23 -10.71 4.31 -4.43
C ILE A 23 -11.87 3.89 -5.35
N SER A 24 -12.50 4.85 -6.02
CA SER A 24 -13.59 4.59 -6.97
C SER A 24 -13.09 3.76 -8.16
N VAL A 25 -11.89 4.05 -8.68
CA VAL A 25 -11.25 3.25 -9.73
C VAL A 25 -11.04 1.81 -9.27
N VAL A 26 -10.48 1.58 -8.07
CA VAL A 26 -10.32 0.22 -7.54
C VAL A 26 -11.67 -0.46 -7.37
N ALA A 27 -12.68 0.23 -6.82
CA ALA A 27 -14.02 -0.32 -6.65
C ALA A 27 -14.65 -0.74 -7.99
N LEU A 28 -14.51 0.07 -9.04
CA LEU A 28 -14.98 -0.26 -10.39
C LEU A 28 -14.25 -1.45 -10.98
N ILE A 29 -12.91 -1.50 -10.86
CA ILE A 29 -12.12 -2.64 -11.32
C ILE A 29 -12.58 -3.91 -10.61
N THR A 30 -12.69 -3.88 -9.28
CA THR A 30 -13.15 -5.03 -8.49
C THR A 30 -14.57 -5.45 -8.86
N ALA A 31 -15.49 -4.50 -9.04
CA ALA A 31 -16.88 -4.79 -9.40
C ALA A 31 -17.00 -5.44 -10.79
N VAL A 32 -16.18 -5.01 -11.76
CA VAL A 32 -16.23 -5.54 -13.13
C VAL A 32 -15.38 -6.80 -13.27
N TRP A 33 -14.08 -6.74 -12.96
CA TRP A 33 -13.16 -7.87 -13.11
C TRP A 33 -13.35 -8.97 -12.06
N GLY A 34 -13.93 -8.66 -10.90
CA GLY A 34 -14.33 -9.67 -9.91
C GLY A 34 -15.38 -10.67 -10.45
N THR A 35 -16.17 -10.26 -11.46
CA THR A 35 -17.08 -11.16 -12.18
C THR A 35 -16.37 -12.19 -13.05
N LEU A 36 -15.05 -12.04 -13.27
CA LEU A 36 -14.23 -13.00 -14.02
C LEU A 36 -13.63 -14.09 -13.12
N SER A 37 -13.88 -14.04 -11.81
CA SER A 37 -13.36 -14.99 -10.84
C SER A 37 -13.93 -16.40 -11.03
N GLY A 38 -13.23 -17.41 -10.47
CA GLY A 38 -13.65 -18.82 -10.52
C GLY A 38 -15.11 -19.05 -10.07
N PRO A 39 -15.53 -18.58 -8.88
CA PRO A 39 -16.91 -18.76 -8.43
C PRO A 39 -17.95 -18.14 -9.37
N MET A 40 -17.62 -17.02 -10.03
CA MET A 40 -18.52 -16.33 -10.95
C MET A 40 -18.61 -17.03 -12.31
N VAL A 41 -17.63 -17.88 -12.66
CA VAL A 41 -17.70 -18.77 -13.83
C VAL A 41 -18.80 -19.80 -13.62
N GLU A 42 -18.87 -20.41 -12.43
CA GLU A 42 -19.87 -21.44 -12.10
C GLU A 42 -21.30 -20.91 -12.17
N TRP A 43 -21.48 -19.60 -11.94
CA TRP A 43 -22.77 -18.92 -12.01
C TRP A 43 -23.08 -18.33 -13.41
N GLY A 44 -22.21 -18.55 -14.41
CA GLY A 44 -22.37 -18.02 -15.77
C GLY A 44 -22.17 -16.49 -15.89
N VAL A 45 -21.87 -15.79 -14.79
CA VAL A 45 -21.72 -14.33 -14.76
C VAL A 45 -20.52 -13.88 -15.59
N ARG A 46 -19.42 -14.66 -15.58
CA ARG A 46 -18.24 -14.37 -16.40
C ARG A 46 -18.62 -14.19 -17.87
N ASP A 47 -19.39 -15.12 -18.42
CA ASP A 47 -19.68 -15.14 -19.86
C ASP A 47 -20.57 -13.95 -20.24
N ILE A 48 -21.47 -13.52 -19.35
CA ILE A 48 -22.25 -12.28 -19.52
C ILE A 48 -21.31 -11.08 -19.61
N THR A 49 -20.41 -10.91 -18.63
CA THR A 49 -19.47 -9.78 -18.60
C THR A 49 -18.56 -9.77 -19.83
N VAL A 50 -18.00 -10.93 -20.20
CA VAL A 50 -17.10 -11.07 -21.35
C VAL A 50 -17.81 -10.68 -22.64
N ASN A 51 -19.04 -11.15 -22.86
CA ASN A 51 -19.81 -10.83 -24.06
C ASN A 51 -20.28 -9.37 -24.09
N LEU A 52 -20.74 -8.84 -22.96
CA LEU A 52 -21.23 -7.45 -22.87
C LEU A 52 -20.11 -6.43 -23.14
N LEU A 53 -18.90 -6.70 -22.63
CA LEU A 53 -17.77 -5.81 -22.78
C LEU A 53 -16.91 -6.12 -24.01
N GLY A 54 -17.10 -7.28 -24.66
CA GLY A 54 -16.29 -7.70 -25.79
C GLY A 54 -14.85 -8.06 -25.41
N MET A 55 -14.66 -8.67 -24.23
CA MET A 55 -13.34 -9.04 -23.73
C MET A 55 -12.74 -10.23 -24.49
N LYS A 56 -11.42 -10.24 -24.68
CA LYS A 56 -10.68 -11.33 -25.32
C LYS A 56 -10.02 -12.22 -24.29
N MET A 57 -10.62 -13.39 -24.05
CA MET A 57 -10.20 -14.33 -23.00
C MET A 57 -9.46 -15.55 -23.57
N VAL A 58 -8.34 -15.31 -24.26
CA VAL A 58 -7.48 -16.40 -24.77
C VAL A 58 -6.77 -17.09 -23.61
N GLN A 59 -6.88 -18.41 -23.49
CA GLN A 59 -6.38 -19.12 -22.31
C GLN A 59 -4.86 -19.01 -22.15
N ALA A 60 -4.09 -19.02 -23.25
CA ALA A 60 -2.64 -18.91 -23.24
C ALA A 60 -2.10 -17.59 -22.65
N ASP A 61 -2.94 -16.56 -22.56
CA ASP A 61 -2.52 -15.25 -22.05
C ASP A 61 -3.02 -14.98 -20.62
N ARG A 62 -3.57 -16.01 -19.96
CA ARG A 62 -4.24 -15.86 -18.65
C ARG A 62 -3.30 -15.29 -17.60
N GLU A 63 -2.08 -15.80 -17.51
CA GLU A 63 -1.06 -15.42 -16.54
C GLU A 63 -0.70 -13.94 -16.73
N GLY A 64 -0.42 -13.54 -17.98
CA GLY A 64 -0.15 -12.16 -18.34
C GLY A 64 -1.30 -11.22 -17.97
N ARG A 65 -2.55 -11.57 -18.29
CA ARG A 65 -3.73 -10.76 -17.91
C ARG A 65 -3.84 -10.53 -16.41
N ILE A 66 -3.62 -11.57 -15.63
CA ILE A 66 -3.68 -11.52 -14.17
C ILE A 66 -2.57 -10.60 -13.63
N ILE A 67 -1.34 -10.71 -14.16
CA ILE A 67 -0.24 -9.82 -13.80
C ILE A 67 -0.60 -8.36 -14.11
N MET A 68 -1.18 -8.07 -15.27
CA MET A 68 -1.63 -6.72 -15.63
C MET A 68 -2.68 -6.21 -14.64
N LEU A 69 -3.71 -7.02 -14.36
CA LEU A 69 -4.76 -6.65 -13.40
C LEU A 69 -4.18 -6.34 -12.02
N TYR A 70 -3.34 -7.21 -11.47
CA TYR A 70 -2.71 -6.97 -10.17
C TYR A 70 -1.89 -5.69 -10.14
N HIS A 71 -1.08 -5.43 -11.17
CA HIS A 71 -0.28 -4.21 -11.20
C HIS A 71 -1.15 -2.95 -11.35
N THR A 72 -2.22 -2.98 -12.14
CA THR A 72 -3.14 -1.83 -12.25
C THR A 72 -3.81 -1.51 -10.91
N ILE A 73 -4.25 -2.52 -10.16
CA ILE A 73 -4.80 -2.35 -8.81
C ILE A 73 -3.71 -1.85 -7.86
N ALA A 74 -2.53 -2.49 -7.86
CA ALA A 74 -1.43 -2.13 -6.98
C ALA A 74 -0.96 -0.68 -7.18
N MET A 75 -0.81 -0.22 -8.43
CA MET A 75 -0.44 1.17 -8.72
C MET A 75 -1.49 2.16 -8.17
N THR A 76 -2.77 1.79 -8.23
CA THR A 76 -3.85 2.63 -7.70
C THR A 76 -3.85 2.65 -6.17
N VAL A 77 -3.62 1.51 -5.52
CA VAL A 77 -3.50 1.42 -4.06
C VAL A 77 -2.30 2.22 -3.55
N VAL A 78 -1.14 2.09 -4.19
CA VAL A 78 0.04 2.91 -3.87
C VAL A 78 -0.26 4.39 -4.06
N ALA A 79 -0.99 4.78 -5.12
CA ALA A 79 -1.40 6.17 -5.30
C ALA A 79 -2.27 6.69 -4.14
N ILE A 80 -3.22 5.89 -3.65
CA ILE A 80 -4.06 6.23 -2.48
C ILE A 80 -3.19 6.48 -1.25
N GLU A 81 -2.23 5.59 -0.98
CA GLU A 81 -1.30 5.76 0.14
C GLU A 81 -0.48 7.05 0.03
N VAL A 82 0.06 7.35 -1.16
CA VAL A 82 0.82 8.58 -1.40
C VAL A 82 -0.06 9.82 -1.20
N TYR A 83 -1.32 9.80 -1.62
CA TYR A 83 -2.24 10.91 -1.32
C TYR A 83 -2.41 11.08 0.20
N PHE A 84 -2.64 10.00 0.95
CA PHE A 84 -2.73 10.11 2.40
C PHE A 84 -1.43 10.60 3.04
N MET A 85 -0.27 10.09 2.63
CA MET A 85 1.03 10.53 3.14
C MET A 85 1.27 12.01 2.87
N THR A 86 0.98 12.47 1.65
CA THR A 86 1.17 13.89 1.28
C THR A 86 0.17 14.83 1.92
N GLU A 87 -0.98 14.33 2.39
CA GLU A 87 -1.95 15.10 3.18
C GLU A 87 -1.55 15.20 4.66
N ILE A 88 -1.11 14.09 5.27
CA ILE A 88 -0.91 13.99 6.73
C ILE A 88 0.50 14.37 7.19
N LEU A 89 1.49 14.35 6.30
CA LEU A 89 2.88 14.67 6.62
C LEU A 89 3.24 16.08 6.13
N PRO A 90 3.90 16.91 6.97
CA PRO A 90 4.38 18.21 6.54
C PRO A 90 5.36 18.11 5.36
N MET A 91 5.12 18.87 4.30
CA MET A 91 6.03 19.02 3.16
C MET A 91 5.76 20.33 2.44
N LYS A 92 6.66 20.74 1.54
CA LYS A 92 6.46 21.99 0.80
C LYS A 92 5.32 21.79 -0.20
N ARG A 93 4.51 22.84 -0.41
CA ARG A 93 3.33 22.76 -1.29
C ARG A 93 3.69 22.34 -2.72
N TYR A 94 4.82 22.80 -3.25
CA TYR A 94 5.25 22.39 -4.59
C TYR A 94 5.66 20.91 -4.65
N GLU A 95 6.25 20.35 -3.59
CA GLU A 95 6.58 18.92 -3.49
C GLU A 95 5.29 18.09 -3.52
N GLN A 96 4.32 18.46 -2.67
CA GLN A 96 3.00 17.82 -2.63
C GLN A 96 2.29 17.84 -4.00
N VAL A 97 2.26 19.00 -4.66
CA VAL A 97 1.59 19.13 -5.97
C VAL A 97 2.29 18.29 -7.03
N LEU A 98 3.63 18.33 -7.08
CA LEU A 98 4.40 17.59 -8.07
C LEU A 98 4.26 16.07 -7.88
N ILE A 99 4.36 15.58 -6.64
CA ILE A 99 4.16 14.16 -6.30
C ILE A 99 2.75 13.74 -6.69
N ASN A 100 1.72 14.47 -6.23
CA ASN A 100 0.33 14.09 -6.48
C ASN A 100 -0.02 14.11 -7.98
N ALA A 101 0.45 15.11 -8.72
CA ALA A 101 0.24 15.17 -10.17
C ALA A 101 0.93 14.00 -10.88
N THR A 102 2.20 13.72 -10.55
CA THR A 102 3.00 12.67 -11.19
C THR A 102 2.39 11.30 -10.94
N ILE A 103 2.05 10.97 -9.69
CA ILE A 103 1.44 9.67 -9.38
C ILE A 103 0.05 9.54 -9.98
N THR A 104 -0.75 10.62 -10.02
CA THR A 104 -2.08 10.63 -10.65
C THR A 104 -1.99 10.23 -12.12
N VAL A 105 -1.12 10.90 -12.88
CA VAL A 105 -0.91 10.59 -14.30
C VAL A 105 -0.36 9.17 -14.45
N GLY A 106 0.60 8.78 -13.62
CA GLY A 106 1.21 7.46 -13.66
C GLY A 106 0.21 6.32 -13.45
N TYR A 107 -0.53 6.33 -12.34
CA TYR A 107 -1.45 5.23 -12.02
C TYR A 107 -2.62 5.17 -13.00
N LEU A 108 -3.18 6.32 -13.44
CA LEU A 108 -4.26 6.32 -14.43
C LEU A 108 -3.79 5.76 -15.78
N THR A 109 -2.58 6.13 -16.22
CA THR A 109 -1.98 5.59 -17.45
C THR A 109 -1.80 4.08 -17.32
N ALA A 110 -1.25 3.60 -16.19
CA ALA A 110 -1.10 2.17 -15.93
C ALA A 110 -2.45 1.45 -15.93
N VAL A 111 -3.45 1.95 -15.20
CA VAL A 111 -4.78 1.34 -15.12
C VAL A 111 -5.44 1.24 -16.49
N ILE A 112 -5.55 2.36 -17.21
CA ILE A 112 -6.26 2.42 -18.48
C ILE A 112 -5.58 1.46 -19.48
N PHE A 113 -4.30 1.67 -19.76
CA PHE A 113 -3.64 0.92 -20.81
C PHE A 113 -3.30 -0.52 -20.41
N GLY A 114 -3.11 -0.79 -19.12
CA GLY A 114 -2.91 -2.15 -18.61
C GLY A 114 -4.15 -3.02 -18.75
N LEU A 115 -5.33 -2.49 -18.43
CA LEU A 115 -6.60 -3.19 -18.61
C LEU A 115 -6.96 -3.36 -20.09
N PHE A 116 -6.73 -2.33 -20.93
CA PHE A 116 -6.93 -2.45 -22.38
C PHE A 116 -6.03 -3.52 -23.00
N PHE A 117 -4.72 -3.51 -22.68
CA PHE A 117 -3.78 -4.52 -23.16
C PHE A 117 -4.16 -5.93 -22.69
N GLY A 118 -4.51 -6.09 -21.42
CA GLY A 118 -4.86 -7.39 -20.85
C GLY A 118 -6.16 -7.95 -21.43
N TYR A 119 -7.22 -7.14 -21.55
CA TYR A 119 -8.57 -7.68 -21.73
C TYR A 119 -9.23 -7.34 -23.07
N PHE A 120 -8.69 -6.40 -23.86
CA PHE A 120 -9.33 -5.92 -25.09
C PHE A 120 -8.45 -6.07 -26.35
N GLY A 121 -7.37 -6.83 -26.22
CA GLY A 121 -6.42 -7.15 -27.30
C GLY A 121 -5.01 -6.68 -26.95
N GLN A 122 -4.02 -7.56 -27.15
CA GLN A 122 -2.61 -7.29 -26.83
C GLN A 122 -1.96 -6.31 -27.81
N ASN A 123 -2.50 -5.10 -27.93
CA ASN A 123 -1.85 -4.02 -28.65
C ASN A 123 -0.62 -3.55 -27.85
N PHE A 124 0.57 -3.82 -28.37
CA PHE A 124 1.84 -3.49 -27.70
C PHE A 124 2.04 -2.00 -27.44
N ALA A 125 1.35 -1.09 -28.15
CA ALA A 125 1.35 0.32 -27.80
C ALA A 125 0.72 0.57 -26.42
N PHE A 126 -0.36 -0.15 -26.07
CA PHE A 126 -0.97 -0.07 -24.75
C PHE A 126 -0.06 -0.67 -23.68
N HIS A 127 0.64 -1.76 -23.97
CA HIS A 127 1.66 -2.28 -23.06
C HIS A 127 2.78 -1.27 -22.81
N GLY A 128 3.29 -0.60 -23.87
CA GLY A 128 4.27 0.47 -23.73
C GLY A 128 3.78 1.62 -22.84
N LEU A 129 2.55 2.08 -23.04
CA LEU A 129 1.95 3.13 -22.20
C LEU A 129 1.75 2.66 -20.76
N PHE A 130 1.39 1.40 -20.53
CA PHE A 130 1.35 0.82 -19.18
C PHE A 130 2.70 0.91 -18.47
N LEU A 131 3.80 0.56 -19.16
CA LEU A 131 5.15 0.69 -18.61
C LEU A 131 5.55 2.14 -18.32
N VAL A 132 5.16 3.08 -19.20
CA VAL A 132 5.32 4.52 -18.94
C VAL A 132 4.56 4.93 -17.67
N GLY A 133 3.32 4.48 -17.51
CA GLY A 133 2.53 4.71 -16.30
C GLY A 133 3.22 4.21 -15.03
N GLN A 134 3.72 2.97 -15.04
CA GLN A 134 4.48 2.40 -13.92
C GLN A 134 5.77 3.19 -13.62
N SER A 135 6.48 3.63 -14.67
CA SER A 135 7.70 4.43 -14.54
C SER A 135 7.42 5.78 -13.88
N LEU A 136 6.29 6.42 -14.19
CA LEU A 136 5.85 7.66 -13.54
C LEU A 136 5.48 7.44 -12.07
N VAL A 137 4.82 6.33 -11.73
CA VAL A 137 4.54 5.97 -10.32
C VAL A 137 5.86 5.77 -9.55
N PHE A 138 6.82 5.04 -10.13
CA PHE A 138 8.15 4.86 -9.55
C PHE A 138 8.87 6.19 -9.34
N PHE A 139 8.87 7.06 -10.36
CA PHE A 139 9.47 8.39 -10.26
C PHE A 139 8.80 9.26 -9.19
N SER A 140 7.47 9.19 -9.07
CA SER A 140 6.76 9.85 -7.97
C SER A 140 7.19 9.32 -6.60
N GLY A 141 7.52 8.02 -6.49
CA GLY A 141 8.09 7.45 -5.27
C GLY A 141 9.45 8.04 -4.92
N ILE A 142 10.31 8.30 -5.92
CA ILE A 142 11.59 9.01 -5.71
C ILE A 142 11.35 10.42 -5.17
N LEU A 143 10.42 11.16 -5.79
CA LEU A 143 10.05 12.51 -5.33
C LEU A 143 9.50 12.49 -3.90
N LEU A 144 8.67 11.49 -3.57
CA LEU A 144 8.15 11.29 -2.23
C LEU A 144 9.27 11.00 -1.22
N ALA A 145 10.17 10.07 -1.51
CA ALA A 145 11.31 9.78 -0.64
C ALA A 145 12.18 11.03 -0.38
N ALA A 146 12.41 11.85 -1.41
CA ALA A 146 13.12 13.12 -1.27
C ALA A 146 12.37 14.12 -0.37
N ALA A 147 11.05 14.23 -0.50
CA ALA A 147 10.21 15.10 0.34
C ALA A 147 10.14 14.60 1.80
N LEU A 148 10.17 13.27 2.00
CA LEU A 148 10.11 12.62 3.30
C LEU A 148 11.46 12.58 4.04
N TRP A 149 12.55 13.08 3.45
CA TRP A 149 13.89 13.03 4.04
C TRP A 149 13.90 13.43 5.53
N PRO A 150 14.14 12.49 6.47
CA PRO A 150 13.86 12.71 7.88
C PRO A 150 14.87 13.63 8.56
N TRP A 151 16.04 13.86 7.96
CA TRP A 151 17.08 14.71 8.53
C TRP A 151 16.92 16.21 8.22
N ARG A 152 15.85 16.62 7.50
CA ARG A 152 15.56 18.04 7.27
C ARG A 152 15.28 18.74 8.59
N LYS A 153 16.03 19.82 8.88
CA LYS A 153 15.90 20.58 10.14
C LYS A 153 14.51 21.20 10.32
N GLU A 154 13.88 21.62 9.23
CA GLU A 154 12.54 22.24 9.21
C GLU A 154 11.41 21.33 9.72
N TYR A 155 11.62 20.01 9.75
CA TYR A 155 10.63 19.04 10.22
C TYR A 155 11.02 18.36 11.54
N ARG A 156 12.02 18.88 12.25
CA ARG A 156 12.36 18.36 13.56
C ARG A 156 11.30 18.73 14.58
N LEU A 157 11.01 17.78 15.46
CA LEU A 157 10.09 17.96 16.57
C LEU A 157 10.81 18.62 17.74
N ALA A 158 10.05 19.41 18.51
CA ALA A 158 10.52 20.00 19.74
C ALA A 158 10.78 18.91 20.81
N PRO A 159 11.71 19.13 21.76
CA PRO A 159 12.05 18.12 22.79
C PRO A 159 10.88 17.65 23.66
N ASP A 160 9.84 18.48 23.81
CA ASP A 160 8.63 18.21 24.58
C ASP A 160 7.48 17.65 23.73
N SER A 161 7.72 17.40 22.44
CA SER A 161 6.71 16.87 21.53
C SER A 161 6.17 15.52 22.04
N PRO A 162 4.85 15.32 22.05
CA PRO A 162 4.28 14.03 22.44
C PRO A 162 4.51 12.93 21.39
N TYR A 163 4.95 13.30 20.17
CA TYR A 163 5.19 12.37 19.08
C TYR A 163 6.59 11.76 19.16
N ALA A 164 6.73 10.57 18.58
CA ALA A 164 7.97 9.82 18.59
C ALA A 164 9.13 10.56 17.89
N HIS A 165 10.21 10.84 18.63
CA HIS A 165 11.38 11.54 18.10
C HIS A 165 12.70 11.08 18.73
N THR A 166 13.80 11.29 18.03
CA THR A 166 15.14 11.08 18.58
C THR A 166 15.53 12.23 19.51
N LYS A 167 16.62 12.06 20.28
CA LYS A 167 17.20 13.16 21.10
C LYS A 167 17.54 14.42 20.31
N SER A 168 17.81 14.31 19.02
CA SER A 168 18.12 15.44 18.13
C SER A 168 16.88 16.04 17.46
N GLY A 169 15.68 15.59 17.83
CA GLY A 169 14.40 16.05 17.30
C GLY A 169 13.99 15.40 15.98
N VAL A 170 14.65 14.35 15.50
CA VAL A 170 14.24 13.67 14.25
C VAL A 170 12.92 12.94 14.49
N ASP A 171 11.90 13.29 13.70
CA ASP A 171 10.59 12.64 13.71
C ASP A 171 10.71 11.18 13.25
N LEU A 172 10.45 10.25 14.17
CA LEU A 172 10.56 8.81 13.89
C LEU A 172 9.41 8.30 13.03
N LEU A 173 8.23 8.92 13.08
CA LEU A 173 7.13 8.58 12.19
C LEU A 173 7.48 8.93 10.74
N ARG A 174 8.04 10.13 10.52
CA ARG A 174 8.58 10.52 9.21
C ARG A 174 9.69 9.56 8.76
N ALA A 175 10.59 9.18 9.66
CA ALA A 175 11.64 8.22 9.34
C ALA A 175 11.07 6.85 8.93
N ALA A 176 10.03 6.35 9.61
CA ALA A 176 9.34 5.12 9.25
C ALA A 176 8.70 5.19 7.85
N PHE A 177 8.00 6.28 7.53
CA PHE A 177 7.46 6.51 6.19
C PHE A 177 8.56 6.57 5.12
N PHE A 178 9.66 7.27 5.41
CA PHE A 178 10.81 7.34 4.52
C PHE A 178 11.42 5.96 4.27
N THR A 179 11.66 5.17 5.32
CA THR A 179 12.18 3.81 5.23
C THR A 179 11.27 2.91 4.39
N MET A 180 9.96 2.96 4.62
CA MET A 180 8.99 2.20 3.83
C MET A 180 9.00 2.64 2.36
N ALA A 181 9.03 3.94 2.07
CA ALA A 181 9.08 4.45 0.70
C ALA A 181 10.35 4.00 -0.04
N VAL A 182 11.51 4.06 0.61
CA VAL A 182 12.78 3.58 0.04
C VAL A 182 12.75 2.06 -0.18
N ALA A 183 12.27 1.29 0.80
CA ALA A 183 12.13 -0.16 0.66
C ALA A 183 11.20 -0.53 -0.51
N THR A 184 10.12 0.24 -0.71
CA THR A 184 9.18 0.06 -1.82
C THR A 184 9.86 0.32 -3.16
N LEU A 185 10.66 1.39 -3.28
CA LEU A 185 11.46 1.66 -4.47
C LEU A 185 12.47 0.54 -4.76
N VAL A 186 13.16 0.05 -3.73
CA VAL A 186 14.11 -1.07 -3.89
C VAL A 186 13.40 -2.33 -4.37
N SER A 187 12.26 -2.67 -3.77
CA SER A 187 11.45 -3.80 -4.23
C SER A 187 10.93 -3.61 -5.66
N ALA A 188 10.45 -2.42 -6.01
CA ALA A 188 9.97 -2.12 -7.36
C ALA A 188 11.08 -2.27 -8.41
N MET A 189 12.30 -1.83 -8.11
CA MET A 189 13.47 -2.10 -8.96
C MET A 189 13.74 -3.59 -9.10
N TRP A 190 13.63 -4.36 -8.01
CA TRP A 190 13.80 -5.81 -8.03
C TRP A 190 12.80 -6.52 -8.95
N GLY A 191 11.52 -6.13 -8.87
CA GLY A 191 10.46 -6.61 -9.77
C GLY A 191 10.70 -6.20 -11.22
N ALA A 192 11.08 -4.94 -11.46
CA ALA A 192 11.38 -4.42 -12.80
C ALA A 192 12.57 -5.12 -13.46
N VAL A 193 13.63 -5.42 -12.69
CA VAL A 193 14.76 -6.21 -13.19
C VAL A 193 14.31 -7.59 -13.62
N THR A 194 13.40 -8.25 -12.88
CA THR A 194 12.91 -9.55 -13.33
C THR A 194 12.05 -9.44 -14.57
N GLY A 195 11.17 -8.43 -14.62
CA GLY A 195 10.30 -8.20 -15.76
C GLY A 195 11.03 -7.85 -17.06
N SER A 196 12.23 -7.27 -16.98
CA SER A 196 13.03 -6.94 -18.18
C SER A 196 13.56 -8.18 -18.92
N PHE A 197 13.52 -9.36 -18.30
CA PHE A 197 13.88 -10.63 -18.93
C PHE A 197 12.68 -11.35 -19.56
N TRP A 198 11.45 -10.80 -19.49
CA TRP A 198 10.32 -11.43 -20.17
C TRP A 198 10.57 -11.53 -21.68
N ALA A 199 10.29 -12.71 -22.23
CA ALA A 199 10.63 -13.09 -23.61
C ALA A 199 12.15 -13.11 -23.92
N ASN A 200 12.99 -13.06 -22.88
CA ASN A 200 14.45 -13.21 -22.94
C ASN A 200 14.93 -14.21 -21.89
N GLY A 201 14.47 -15.46 -22.00
CA GLY A 201 14.80 -16.53 -21.04
C GLY A 201 13.96 -16.52 -19.75
N HIS A 202 12.97 -15.64 -19.66
CA HIS A 202 11.96 -15.63 -18.59
C HIS A 202 10.55 -15.61 -19.18
N GLU A 203 9.69 -16.49 -18.68
CA GLU A 203 8.28 -16.61 -19.09
C GLU A 203 7.36 -16.11 -17.97
N THR A 204 6.14 -15.72 -18.34
CA THR A 204 5.09 -15.38 -17.38
C THR A 204 4.61 -16.65 -16.68
N PHE A 205 4.39 -16.56 -15.37
CA PHE A 205 3.90 -17.67 -14.55
C PHE A 205 3.01 -17.12 -13.43
N LEU A 206 2.24 -18.00 -12.78
CA LEU A 206 1.49 -17.67 -11.58
C LEU A 206 2.25 -18.09 -10.33
N GLY A 207 2.20 -17.26 -9.30
CA GLY A 207 2.87 -17.54 -8.02
C GLY A 207 2.37 -18.82 -7.37
N GLU A 208 1.10 -19.15 -7.57
CA GLU A 208 0.43 -20.36 -7.09
C GLU A 208 1.03 -21.64 -7.68
N ASP A 209 1.47 -21.59 -8.95
CA ASP A 209 2.09 -22.73 -9.62
C ASP A 209 3.45 -23.06 -9.01
N LEU A 210 4.18 -22.02 -8.56
CA LEU A 210 5.51 -22.18 -7.96
C LEU A 210 5.50 -22.90 -6.62
N ILE A 211 4.35 -22.96 -5.92
CA ILE A 211 4.22 -23.68 -4.64
C ILE A 211 4.49 -25.18 -4.85
N ARG A 212 4.11 -25.72 -6.00
CA ARG A 212 4.23 -27.14 -6.35
C ARG A 212 5.56 -27.48 -7.03
N MET A 213 6.37 -26.47 -7.37
CA MET A 213 7.64 -26.66 -8.06
C MET A 213 8.81 -26.77 -7.07
N PRO A 214 9.54 -27.91 -7.02
CA PRO A 214 10.63 -28.11 -6.07
C PRO A 214 11.83 -27.21 -6.38
N HIS A 215 12.08 -26.94 -7.67
CA HIS A 215 13.17 -26.08 -8.13
C HIS A 215 12.62 -24.82 -8.77
N LYS A 216 13.22 -23.68 -8.42
CA LYS A 216 12.82 -22.35 -8.88
C LYS A 216 14.04 -21.62 -9.42
N SER A 217 13.91 -20.98 -10.57
CA SER A 217 14.97 -20.13 -11.13
C SER A 217 15.21 -18.90 -10.25
N LEU A 218 16.36 -18.24 -10.45
CA LEU A 218 16.68 -17.00 -9.72
C LEU A 218 15.62 -15.91 -9.99
N LEU A 219 15.15 -15.79 -11.23
CA LEU A 219 14.12 -14.82 -11.61
C LEU A 219 12.76 -15.14 -10.96
N GLN A 220 12.37 -16.41 -10.90
CA GLN A 220 11.16 -16.83 -10.17
C GLN A 220 11.25 -16.51 -8.68
N LYS A 221 12.38 -16.80 -8.05
CA LYS A 221 12.64 -16.44 -6.64
C LYS A 221 12.59 -14.92 -6.41
N ALA A 222 13.10 -14.13 -7.36
CA ALA A 222 13.07 -12.68 -7.30
C ALA A 222 11.65 -12.12 -7.32
N ILE A 223 10.77 -12.63 -8.19
CA ILE A 223 9.35 -12.27 -8.20
C ILE A 223 8.65 -12.67 -6.90
N ILE A 224 8.94 -13.87 -6.35
CA ILE A 224 8.35 -14.28 -5.05
C ILE A 224 8.74 -13.26 -3.96
N GLY A 225 10.01 -12.90 -3.89
CA GLY A 225 10.51 -11.90 -2.94
C GLY A 225 9.82 -10.54 -3.12
N HIS A 226 9.77 -10.04 -4.37
CA HIS A 226 9.10 -8.78 -4.73
C HIS A 226 7.62 -8.78 -4.33
N LEU A 227 6.87 -9.83 -4.69
CA LEU A 227 5.43 -9.91 -4.45
C LEU A 227 5.10 -9.85 -2.95
N HIS A 228 5.79 -10.65 -2.12
CA HIS A 228 5.53 -10.68 -0.68
C HIS A 228 5.91 -9.37 0.00
N ILE A 229 7.07 -8.80 -0.34
CA ILE A 229 7.52 -7.57 0.31
C ILE A 229 6.68 -6.37 -0.11
N MET A 230 6.20 -6.28 -1.35
CA MET A 230 5.33 -5.16 -1.77
C MET A 230 4.03 -5.13 -0.97
N VAL A 231 3.39 -6.29 -0.78
CA VAL A 231 2.17 -6.38 0.05
C VAL A 231 2.47 -5.99 1.50
N THR A 232 3.61 -6.45 2.02
CA THR A 232 4.06 -6.10 3.38
C THR A 232 4.29 -4.60 3.54
N LEU A 233 4.93 -3.96 2.56
CA LEU A 233 5.24 -2.53 2.59
C LEU A 233 3.99 -1.66 2.46
N VAL A 234 3.01 -2.08 1.66
CA VAL A 234 1.67 -1.47 1.64
C VAL A 234 1.01 -1.62 3.02
N ALA A 235 1.04 -2.81 3.64
CA ALA A 235 0.48 -2.97 4.99
C ALA A 235 1.18 -2.07 6.03
N VAL A 236 2.51 -1.91 5.94
CA VAL A 236 3.28 -0.96 6.75
C VAL A 236 2.82 0.48 6.47
N GLY A 237 2.67 0.87 5.21
CA GLY A 237 2.16 2.18 4.78
C GLY A 237 0.80 2.50 5.39
N ILE A 238 -0.17 1.60 5.23
CA ILE A 238 -1.49 1.68 5.85
C ILE A 238 -1.38 1.81 7.37
N THR A 239 -0.57 0.98 8.02
CA THR A 239 -0.41 1.02 9.49
C THR A 239 0.08 2.38 9.97
N LEU A 240 1.06 2.96 9.28
CA LEU A 240 1.59 4.29 9.60
C LEU A 240 0.56 5.40 9.34
N ILE A 241 -0.19 5.32 8.22
CA ILE A 241 -1.25 6.28 7.87
C ILE A 241 -2.35 6.27 8.93
N VAL A 242 -2.86 5.09 9.27
CA VAL A 242 -3.94 4.91 10.24
C VAL A 242 -3.45 5.29 11.64
N GLY A 243 -2.21 4.95 11.99
CA GLY A 243 -1.56 5.40 13.22
C GLY A 243 -1.56 6.92 13.36
N LYS A 244 -1.21 7.64 12.28
CA LYS A 244 -1.29 9.10 12.26
C LYS A 244 -2.73 9.62 12.34
N TRP A 245 -3.67 8.98 11.65
CA TRP A 245 -5.09 9.35 11.68
C TRP A 245 -5.72 9.22 13.07
N LEU A 246 -5.40 8.16 13.81
CA LEU A 246 -5.84 8.00 15.21
C LEU A 246 -4.99 8.80 16.22
N ASP A 247 -4.08 9.66 15.75
CA ASP A 247 -3.20 10.48 16.59
C ASP A 247 -2.36 9.64 17.57
N PHE A 248 -1.81 8.53 17.08
CA PHE A 248 -0.93 7.65 17.85
C PHE A 248 0.30 8.43 18.35
N LYS A 249 0.49 8.48 19.66
CA LYS A 249 1.53 9.29 20.32
C LYS A 249 1.98 8.72 21.67
N GLY A 250 3.05 9.28 22.23
CA GLY A 250 3.63 8.90 23.51
C GLY A 250 4.61 7.71 23.43
N LYS A 251 4.85 7.07 24.58
CA LYS A 251 5.89 6.02 24.71
C LYS A 251 5.63 4.79 23.82
N LEU A 252 4.36 4.40 23.64
CA LEU A 252 4.00 3.29 22.75
C LEU A 252 4.38 3.62 21.30
N GLN A 253 4.13 4.85 20.85
CA GLN A 253 4.55 5.29 19.52
C GLN A 253 6.08 5.30 19.39
N GLN A 254 6.81 5.79 20.40
CA GLN A 254 8.27 5.81 20.38
C GLN A 254 8.86 4.42 20.09
N TRP A 255 8.42 3.41 20.84
CA TRP A 255 8.86 2.03 20.63
C TRP A 255 8.37 1.49 19.30
N ALA A 256 7.10 1.70 18.96
CA ALA A 256 6.51 1.25 17.70
C ALA A 256 7.31 1.74 16.49
N MET A 257 7.76 3.00 16.47
CA MET A 257 8.51 3.52 15.32
C MET A 257 9.90 2.87 15.18
N TYR A 258 10.61 2.63 16.28
CA TYR A 258 11.88 1.89 16.21
C TYR A 258 11.69 0.47 15.70
N LEU A 259 10.70 -0.24 16.22
CA LEU A 259 10.37 -1.61 15.80
C LEU A 259 9.94 -1.63 14.33
N MET A 260 9.14 -0.65 13.89
CA MET A 260 8.67 -0.55 12.50
C MET A 260 9.83 -0.31 11.53
N ILE A 261 10.70 0.66 11.83
CA ILE A 261 11.87 0.97 10.98
C ILE A 261 12.78 -0.25 10.87
N PHE A 262 13.13 -0.84 12.01
CA PHE A 262 14.01 -2.01 12.05
C PHE A 262 13.38 -3.21 11.32
N GLY A 263 12.13 -3.54 11.66
CA GLY A 263 11.39 -4.63 11.04
C GLY A 263 11.26 -4.46 9.53
N THR A 264 10.92 -3.26 9.06
CA THR A 264 10.82 -2.95 7.62
C THR A 264 12.14 -3.21 6.89
N ILE A 265 13.26 -2.76 7.45
CA ILE A 265 14.60 -2.97 6.86
C ILE A 265 14.93 -4.46 6.80
N VAL A 266 14.76 -5.17 7.92
CA VAL A 266 15.10 -6.60 8.04
C VAL A 266 14.21 -7.46 7.15
N THR A 267 12.90 -7.24 7.14
CA THR A 267 11.97 -7.98 6.28
C THR A 267 12.25 -7.72 4.80
N THR A 268 12.57 -6.48 4.42
CA THR A 268 12.94 -6.14 3.04
C THR A 268 14.20 -6.87 2.63
N PHE A 269 15.26 -6.82 3.45
CA PHE A 269 16.48 -7.56 3.18
C PHE A 269 16.24 -9.07 3.07
N GLY A 270 15.47 -9.64 4.01
CA GLY A 270 15.07 -11.04 3.99
C GLY A 270 14.37 -11.43 2.69
N ALA A 271 13.33 -10.69 2.30
CA ALA A 271 12.55 -10.96 1.10
C ALA A 271 13.38 -10.89 -0.20
N LEU A 272 14.26 -9.89 -0.32
CA LEU A 272 15.12 -9.75 -1.50
C LEU A 272 16.21 -10.83 -1.53
N SER A 273 16.70 -11.26 -0.37
CA SER A 273 17.75 -12.29 -0.27
C SER A 273 17.29 -13.71 -0.55
N VAL A 274 15.98 -13.97 -0.74
CA VAL A 274 15.42 -15.30 -1.10
C VAL A 274 16.10 -15.91 -2.33
N VAL A 275 16.66 -15.08 -3.22
CA VAL A 275 17.39 -15.55 -4.40
C VAL A 275 18.78 -16.14 -4.08
N TRP A 276 19.45 -15.76 -2.99
CA TRP A 276 20.83 -16.17 -2.67
C TRP A 276 21.06 -16.70 -1.25
N LEU A 277 20.10 -16.57 -0.31
CA LEU A 277 20.20 -17.10 1.05
C LEU A 277 19.13 -18.16 1.32
N GLU A 278 19.57 -19.31 1.82
CA GLU A 278 18.68 -20.39 2.24
C GLU A 278 17.87 -20.04 3.50
N TRP A 279 18.45 -19.21 4.38
CA TRP A 279 17.85 -18.76 5.63
C TRP A 279 17.06 -17.44 5.51
N ALA A 280 16.80 -16.98 4.28
CA ALA A 280 16.04 -15.76 4.01
C ALA A 280 14.67 -15.72 4.72
N HIS A 281 13.97 -16.85 4.78
CA HIS A 281 12.68 -16.96 5.47
C HIS A 281 12.80 -16.70 6.98
N THR A 282 13.86 -17.18 7.62
CA THR A 282 14.13 -16.88 9.03
C THR A 282 14.33 -15.38 9.23
N THR A 283 15.06 -14.72 8.34
CA THR A 283 15.24 -13.26 8.37
C THR A 283 13.93 -12.51 8.20
N ILE A 284 13.07 -12.96 7.27
CA ILE A 284 11.72 -12.42 7.08
C ILE A 284 10.92 -12.54 8.39
N TYR A 285 10.90 -13.71 9.03
CA TYR A 285 10.17 -13.92 10.28
C TYR A 285 10.66 -13.02 11.42
N VAL A 286 11.97 -12.84 11.54
CA VAL A 286 12.55 -11.91 12.51
C VAL A 286 12.04 -10.49 12.24
N GLY A 287 12.20 -9.99 11.02
CA GLY A 287 11.73 -8.64 10.66
C GLY A 287 10.22 -8.45 10.85
N SER A 288 9.41 -9.41 10.39
CA SER A 288 7.96 -9.38 10.51
C SER A 288 7.49 -9.41 11.96
N THR A 289 8.21 -10.11 12.86
CA THR A 289 7.92 -10.05 14.30
C THR A 289 8.02 -8.62 14.84
N PHE A 290 9.04 -7.85 14.43
CA PHE A 290 9.17 -6.45 14.83
C PHE A 290 8.10 -5.54 14.23
N ILE A 291 7.70 -5.77 12.97
CA ILE A 291 6.57 -5.06 12.33
C ILE A 291 5.27 -5.35 13.09
N MET A 292 4.96 -6.62 13.37
CA MET A 292 3.75 -7.02 14.10
C MET A 292 3.73 -6.49 15.53
N LEU A 293 4.87 -6.48 16.22
CA LEU A 293 4.96 -5.84 17.55
C LEU A 293 4.67 -4.34 17.46
N SER A 294 5.14 -3.65 16.42
CA SER A 294 4.78 -2.24 16.20
C SER A 294 3.27 -2.05 16.00
N ALA A 295 2.65 -2.89 15.16
CA ALA A 295 1.20 -2.89 14.95
C ALA A 295 0.43 -3.19 16.24
N LEU A 296 0.88 -4.14 17.06
CA LEU A 296 0.30 -4.45 18.37
C LEU A 296 0.33 -3.24 19.32
N LEU A 297 1.45 -2.52 19.39
CA LEU A 297 1.54 -1.31 20.21
C LEU A 297 0.55 -0.23 19.76
N TYR A 298 0.33 -0.12 18.45
CA TYR A 298 -0.72 0.73 17.88
C TYR A 298 -2.13 0.23 18.28
N VAL A 299 -2.41 -1.07 18.19
CA VAL A 299 -3.72 -1.64 18.58
C VAL A 299 -4.01 -1.34 20.05
N ILE A 300 -3.06 -1.61 20.95
CA ILE A 300 -3.18 -1.32 22.38
C ILE A 300 -3.52 0.16 22.60
N TYR A 301 -2.80 1.06 21.95
CA TYR A 301 -3.07 2.50 22.04
C TYR A 301 -4.46 2.87 21.52
N SER A 302 -4.82 2.38 20.33
CA SER A 302 -6.05 2.75 19.64
C SER A 302 -7.29 2.33 20.44
N TRP A 303 -7.29 1.12 21.00
CA TRP A 303 -8.40 0.59 21.77
C TRP A 303 -8.51 1.24 23.15
N ASP A 304 -7.38 1.47 23.83
CA ASP A 304 -7.35 2.21 25.08
C ASP A 304 -7.88 3.63 24.91
N LYS A 305 -7.48 4.31 23.82
CA LYS A 305 -8.00 5.63 23.46
C LYS A 305 -9.51 5.62 23.23
N LEU A 306 -10.03 4.69 22.41
CA LEU A 306 -11.47 4.58 22.14
C LEU A 306 -12.29 4.40 23.42
N ILE A 307 -11.83 3.51 24.31
CA ILE A 307 -12.48 3.28 25.59
C ILE A 307 -12.46 4.56 26.43
N LYS A 308 -11.29 5.19 26.60
CA LYS A 308 -11.13 6.37 27.46
C LYS A 308 -11.93 7.57 26.97
N ASP A 309 -11.84 7.87 25.67
CA ASP A 309 -12.55 8.99 25.06
C ASP A 309 -14.06 8.82 25.26
N ARG A 310 -14.59 7.63 24.98
CA ARG A 310 -16.03 7.37 25.09
C ARG A 310 -16.54 7.34 26.54
N ILE A 311 -15.77 6.78 27.47
CA ILE A 311 -16.11 6.81 28.90
C ILE A 311 -16.12 8.24 29.44
N ALA A 312 -15.17 9.07 29.01
CA ALA A 312 -15.10 10.48 29.36
C ALA A 312 -16.30 11.26 28.80
N GLU A 313 -16.67 11.03 27.54
CA GLU A 313 -17.88 11.62 26.91
C GLU A 313 -19.16 11.27 27.68
N GLN A 314 -19.25 10.06 28.23
CA GLN A 314 -20.40 9.60 28.99
C GLN A 314 -20.39 10.06 30.46
N GLY A 315 -19.33 10.73 30.92
CA GLY A 315 -19.19 11.19 32.30
C GLY A 315 -19.08 10.04 33.33
N ILE A 316 -18.65 8.85 32.91
CA ILE A 316 -18.60 7.66 33.78
C ILE A 316 -17.28 7.66 34.56
N ALA A 317 -17.33 7.95 35.86
CA ALA A 317 -16.14 8.02 36.71
C ALA A 317 -15.46 6.66 36.97
N LYS A 318 -16.25 5.58 37.10
CA LYS A 318 -15.75 4.21 37.35
C LYS A 318 -16.45 3.21 36.43
N PRO A 319 -15.98 3.06 35.18
CA PRO A 319 -16.63 2.16 34.22
C PRO A 319 -16.43 0.70 34.60
N ASN A 320 -17.51 -0.08 34.56
CA ASN A 320 -17.45 -1.53 34.69
C ASN A 320 -16.96 -2.18 33.36
N PHE A 321 -16.75 -3.50 33.39
CA PHE A 321 -16.25 -4.24 32.23
C PHE A 321 -17.14 -4.07 30.97
N PHE A 322 -18.46 -4.22 31.12
CA PHE A 322 -19.40 -4.12 30.00
C PHE A 322 -19.46 -2.70 29.42
N GLN A 323 -19.32 -1.67 30.25
CA GLN A 323 -19.25 -0.28 29.80
C GLN A 323 -17.97 -0.03 28.99
N LYS A 324 -16.83 -0.60 29.39
CA LYS A 324 -15.59 -0.53 28.59
C LYS A 324 -15.71 -1.28 27.26
N LEU A 325 -16.33 -2.46 27.26
CA LEU A 325 -16.55 -3.23 26.04
C LEU A 325 -17.48 -2.48 25.07
N ALA A 326 -18.59 -1.93 25.57
CA ALA A 326 -19.51 -1.12 24.77
C ALA A 326 -18.84 0.16 24.23
N ALA A 327 -17.98 0.79 25.04
CA ALA A 327 -17.20 1.95 24.62
C ALA A 327 -16.23 1.61 23.48
N LEU A 328 -15.55 0.46 23.55
CA LEU A 328 -14.60 0.01 22.53
C LEU A 328 -15.27 -0.17 21.16
N VAL A 329 -16.47 -0.77 21.13
CA VAL A 329 -17.18 -1.11 19.87
C VAL A 329 -18.12 -0.01 19.37
N HIS A 330 -18.20 1.12 20.07
CA HIS A 330 -19.14 2.21 19.75
C HIS A 330 -18.86 2.87 18.39
N ASP A 331 -17.60 2.98 17.98
CA ASP A 331 -17.18 3.52 16.68
C ASP A 331 -16.60 2.37 15.84
N PRO A 332 -17.41 1.70 15.00
CA PRO A 332 -16.97 0.54 14.24
C PRO A 332 -15.88 0.85 13.22
N LEU A 333 -15.76 2.10 12.76
CA LEU A 333 -14.70 2.51 11.83
C LEU A 333 -13.35 2.56 12.54
N LYS A 334 -13.28 3.24 13.69
CA LYS A 334 -12.04 3.31 14.47
C LYS A 334 -11.69 1.96 15.09
N PHE A 335 -12.67 1.24 15.63
CA PHE A 335 -12.46 -0.13 16.12
C PHE A 335 -11.95 -1.04 15.01
N GLY A 336 -12.61 -1.02 13.85
CA GLY A 336 -12.27 -1.82 12.69
C GLY A 336 -10.82 -1.61 12.23
N SER A 337 -10.34 -0.36 12.28
CA SER A 337 -8.94 -0.06 11.93
C SER A 337 -7.92 -0.70 12.87
N GLY A 338 -8.22 -0.84 14.17
CA GLY A 338 -7.38 -1.58 15.11
C GLY A 338 -7.57 -3.10 15.00
N TRP A 339 -8.81 -3.55 14.78
CA TRP A 339 -9.14 -4.96 14.60
C TRP A 339 -8.45 -5.57 13.38
N GLN A 340 -8.45 -4.88 12.24
CA GLN A 340 -7.76 -5.34 11.03
C GLN A 340 -6.26 -5.56 11.25
N MET A 341 -5.62 -4.75 12.10
CA MET A 341 -4.19 -4.89 12.43
C MET A 341 -3.87 -6.09 13.32
N VAL A 342 -4.88 -6.76 13.89
CA VAL A 342 -4.69 -8.02 14.62
C VAL A 342 -4.60 -9.21 13.66
N PHE A 343 -5.18 -9.10 12.46
CA PHE A 343 -5.24 -10.17 11.46
C PHE A 343 -4.34 -9.93 10.23
N MET A 344 -3.77 -8.73 10.11
CA MET A 344 -2.67 -8.42 9.19
C MET A 344 -1.35 -8.94 9.76
#